data_AF-A0A920MSV9-F1
#
_entry.id   AF-A0A920MSV9-F1
#
_cell.length_a   1.000
_cell.length_b   1.000
_cell.length_c   1.000
_cell.angle_alpha   90.00
_cell.angle_beta   90.00
_cell.angle_gamma   90.00
#
_symmetry.space_group_name_H-M   'P 1'
#
loop_
_entity.id
_entity.type
_entity.pdbx_description
1 polymer ?
#
loop_
_entity_poly.entity_id
_entity_poly.type
_entity_poly.pdbx_seq_one_letter_code
_entity_poly.pdbx_strand_id
1 'polypeptide(L)'
;MKGEANGLCFSVSSGVPFPPSLRNIFKELEDDVGVSKPQSGDLAKWAEQGILLLNTTLTVREGTPASHQGKGWETFTDEVIRCISQKKENIIFVLWGASARRKKGLIDATKHTCIESVHPSPLSAHRGFLGSKPFSGVNRLLQRKGVSEIDWSL
;
A
#
# COMPACT_ATOMS: atom_id res chain seq x y z
N MET A 1 -18.84 -9.97 -4.95
CA MET A 1 -18.86 -8.79 -5.81
C MET A 1 -17.88 -9.06 -6.93
N LYS A 2 -18.37 -9.25 -8.16
CA LYS A 2 -17.53 -9.45 -9.35
C LYS A 2 -16.89 -8.11 -9.71
N GLY A 3 -15.55 -8.06 -9.82
CA GLY A 3 -14.83 -6.92 -10.42
C GLY A 3 -14.07 -5.99 -9.47
N GLU A 4 -13.97 -6.28 -8.17
CA GLU A 4 -13.27 -5.37 -7.24
C GLU A 4 -11.75 -5.48 -7.31
N ALA A 5 -11.16 -6.65 -7.53
CA ALA A 5 -9.70 -6.80 -7.52
C ALA A 5 -9.12 -6.82 -8.94
N ASN A 6 -8.32 -5.81 -9.29
CA ASN A 6 -7.52 -5.80 -10.53
C ASN A 6 -6.11 -6.40 -10.34
N GLY A 7 -5.84 -7.04 -9.19
CA GLY A 7 -4.55 -7.63 -8.84
C GLY A 7 -3.58 -6.69 -8.12
N LEU A 8 -3.89 -5.39 -8.05
CA LEU A 8 -3.13 -4.40 -7.28
C LEU A 8 -3.73 -4.23 -5.88
N CYS A 9 -2.88 -4.13 -4.85
CA CYS A 9 -3.31 -3.88 -3.47
C CYS A 9 -4.18 -2.62 -3.38
N PHE A 10 -5.37 -2.75 -2.76
CA PHE A 10 -6.40 -1.71 -2.58
C PHE A 10 -7.11 -1.19 -3.84
N SER A 11 -6.57 -1.43 -5.03
CA SER A 11 -7.12 -0.90 -6.29
C SER A 11 -8.40 -1.61 -6.70
N VAL A 12 -9.34 -0.85 -7.26
CA VAL A 12 -10.57 -1.36 -7.87
C VAL A 12 -10.78 -0.81 -9.27
N SER A 13 -11.45 -1.55 -10.15
CA SER A 13 -11.76 -1.08 -11.51
C SER A 13 -12.65 0.17 -11.51
N SER A 14 -12.54 0.99 -12.57
CA SER A 14 -13.40 2.17 -12.74
C SER A 14 -14.89 1.79 -12.71
N GLY A 15 -15.71 2.63 -12.08
CA GLY A 15 -17.14 2.38 -11.88
C GLY A 15 -17.50 1.48 -10.69
N VAL A 16 -16.51 0.87 -10.02
CA VAL A 16 -16.73 0.09 -8.80
C VAL A 16 -16.78 1.02 -7.58
N PRO A 17 -17.78 0.90 -6.69
CA PRO A 17 -17.80 1.67 -5.45
C PRO A 17 -16.54 1.47 -4.62
N PHE A 18 -15.93 2.56 -4.16
CA PHE A 18 -14.67 2.47 -3.41
C PHE A 18 -14.86 1.69 -2.12
N PRO A 19 -14.07 0.61 -1.89
CA PRO A 19 -14.08 -0.10 -0.61
C PRO A 19 -13.77 0.86 0.55
N PRO A 20 -14.24 0.57 1.78
CA PRO A 20 -14.02 1.47 2.92
C PRO A 20 -12.55 1.82 3.18
N SER A 21 -11.63 0.86 3.00
CA SER A 21 -10.20 1.11 3.14
C SER A 21 -9.68 2.08 2.07
N LEU A 22 -10.10 1.93 0.81
CA LEU A 22 -9.68 2.81 -0.29
C LEU A 22 -10.20 4.24 -0.09
N ARG A 23 -11.43 4.40 0.43
CA ARG A 23 -11.96 5.72 0.80
C ARG A 23 -11.09 6.42 1.85
N ASN A 24 -10.60 5.68 2.84
CA ASN A 24 -9.69 6.24 3.84
C ASN A 24 -8.31 6.56 3.26
N ILE A 25 -7.79 5.73 2.35
CA ILE A 25 -6.56 6.02 1.60
C ILE A 25 -6.70 7.34 0.85
N PHE A 26 -7.80 7.54 0.10
CA PHE A 26 -8.03 8.79 -0.63
C PHE A 26 -8.27 9.99 0.27
N LYS A 27 -8.90 9.80 1.43
CA LYS A 27 -9.04 10.88 2.43
C LYS A 27 -7.68 11.31 2.96
N GLU A 28 -6.81 10.36 3.28
CA GLU A 28 -5.44 10.67 3.73
C GLU A 28 -4.61 11.29 2.61
N LEU A 29 -4.78 10.81 1.38
CA LEU A 29 -4.09 11.32 0.21
C LEU A 29 -4.41 12.82 -0.03
N GLU A 30 -5.69 13.18 0.04
CA GLU A 30 -6.16 14.57 -0.07
C GLU A 30 -5.60 15.44 1.07
N ASP A 31 -5.62 14.97 2.32
CA ASP A 31 -5.08 15.70 3.48
C ASP A 31 -3.55 15.87 3.45
N ASP A 32 -2.85 14.85 2.96
CA ASP A 32 -1.38 14.79 2.98
C ASP A 32 -0.74 15.61 1.86
N VAL A 33 -1.21 15.44 0.62
CA VAL A 33 -0.58 16.02 -0.58
C VAL A 33 -1.50 16.94 -1.39
N GLY A 34 -2.74 17.16 -0.94
CA GLY A 34 -3.63 18.17 -1.54
C GLY A 34 -4.18 17.83 -2.92
N VAL A 35 -4.05 16.57 -3.36
CA VAL A 35 -4.62 16.13 -4.63
C VAL A 35 -6.14 15.99 -4.51
N SER A 36 -6.86 16.28 -5.59
CA SER A 36 -8.31 16.11 -5.62
C SER A 36 -8.70 14.64 -5.43
N LYS A 37 -9.84 14.42 -4.79
CA LYS A 37 -10.37 13.07 -4.61
C LYS A 37 -10.52 12.36 -5.97
N PRO A 38 -9.90 11.17 -6.15
CA PRO A 38 -9.97 10.44 -7.42
C PRO A 38 -11.39 10.05 -7.81
N GLN A 39 -11.67 10.12 -9.11
CA GLN A 39 -12.95 9.64 -9.68
C GLN A 39 -12.96 8.13 -9.94
N SER A 40 -11.76 7.53 -10.05
CA SER A 40 -11.56 6.09 -10.20
C SER A 40 -10.83 5.52 -8.98
N GLY A 41 -11.07 4.25 -8.69
CA GLY A 41 -10.34 3.50 -7.68
C GLY A 41 -9.12 2.76 -8.23
N ASP A 42 -8.80 2.99 -9.51
CA ASP A 42 -7.71 2.32 -10.21
C ASP A 42 -6.37 2.98 -9.89
N LEU A 43 -5.47 2.22 -9.28
CA LEU A 43 -4.15 2.66 -8.85
C LEU A 43 -3.04 2.32 -9.87
N ALA A 44 -3.40 1.92 -11.10
CA ALA A 44 -2.43 1.59 -12.14
C ALA A 44 -1.41 2.72 -12.41
N LYS A 45 -1.82 3.99 -12.37
CA LYS A 45 -0.92 5.15 -12.52
C LYS A 45 0.19 5.20 -11.47
N TRP A 46 -0.06 4.72 -10.25
CA TRP A 46 0.99 4.60 -9.23
C TRP A 46 1.96 3.49 -9.58
N ALA A 47 1.46 2.35 -10.08
CA ALA A 47 2.29 1.23 -10.50
C ALA A 47 3.22 1.57 -11.68
N GLU A 48 2.72 2.36 -12.65
CA GLU A 48 3.50 2.88 -13.77
C GLU A 48 4.70 3.76 -13.33
N GLN A 49 4.59 4.40 -12.17
CA GLN A 49 5.66 5.20 -11.55
C GLN A 49 6.61 4.37 -10.67
N GLY A 50 6.51 3.03 -10.71
CA GLY A 50 7.40 2.13 -9.98
C GLY A 50 6.92 1.72 -8.59
N ILE A 51 5.65 1.97 -8.25
CA ILE A 51 5.06 1.53 -6.97
C ILE A 51 4.57 0.09 -7.07
N LEU A 52 5.15 -0.80 -6.27
CA LEU A 52 4.66 -2.16 -6.13
C LEU A 52 3.50 -2.24 -5.11
N LEU A 53 2.28 -2.43 -5.61
CA LEU A 53 1.07 -2.56 -4.80
C LEU A 53 0.81 -4.03 -4.43
N LEU A 54 1.49 -4.52 -3.38
CA LEU A 54 1.47 -5.93 -2.97
C LEU A 54 0.53 -6.21 -1.78
N ASN A 55 -0.46 -7.09 -1.96
CA ASN A 55 -1.25 -7.63 -0.86
C ASN A 55 -0.45 -8.70 -0.09
N THR A 56 -0.74 -8.86 1.21
CA THR A 56 -0.17 -9.97 2.01
C THR A 56 -0.82 -11.32 1.72
N THR A 57 -2.05 -11.32 1.22
CA THR A 57 -2.76 -12.49 0.67
C THR A 57 -3.30 -12.10 -0.71
N LEU A 58 -3.00 -12.86 -1.77
CA LEU A 58 -3.34 -12.44 -3.14
C LEU A 58 -4.77 -12.79 -3.58
N THR A 59 -5.51 -13.53 -2.76
CA THR A 59 -6.90 -13.90 -3.04
C THR A 59 -7.73 -13.84 -1.76
N VAL A 60 -9.04 -13.64 -1.92
CA VAL A 60 -10.00 -13.67 -0.83
C VAL A 60 -11.30 -14.28 -1.35
N ARG A 61 -11.99 -15.05 -0.51
CA ARG A 61 -13.36 -15.49 -0.76
C ARG A 61 -14.31 -14.30 -0.65
N GLU A 62 -15.26 -14.23 -1.58
CA GLU A 62 -16.31 -13.23 -1.58
C GLU A 62 -17.01 -13.11 -0.22
N GLY A 63 -17.22 -11.87 0.24
CA GLY A 63 -17.91 -11.57 1.50
C GLY A 63 -17.16 -11.99 2.77
N THR A 64 -15.98 -12.59 2.65
CA THR A 64 -15.25 -13.17 3.80
C THR A 64 -13.83 -12.60 3.86
N PRO A 65 -13.63 -11.43 4.49
CA PRO A 65 -12.30 -10.83 4.65
C PRO A 65 -11.31 -11.82 5.28
N ALA A 66 -10.06 -11.81 4.81
CA ALA A 66 -8.98 -12.69 5.30
C ALA A 66 -9.23 -14.22 5.20
N SER A 67 -10.23 -14.65 4.42
CA SER A 67 -10.58 -16.09 4.25
C SER A 67 -9.45 -16.99 3.73
N HIS A 68 -8.47 -16.43 3.02
CA HIS A 68 -7.29 -17.16 2.54
C HIS A 68 -6.02 -16.82 3.33
N GLN A 69 -6.14 -16.16 4.48
CA GLN A 69 -5.02 -15.97 5.39
C GLN A 69 -4.54 -17.34 5.92
N GLY A 70 -3.22 -17.52 5.97
CA GLY A 70 -2.58 -18.77 6.41
C GLY A 70 -2.71 -19.91 5.40
N LYS A 71 -3.05 -19.61 4.14
CA LYS A 71 -3.19 -20.60 3.07
C LYS A 71 -1.98 -20.67 2.12
N GLY A 72 -0.88 -20.00 2.47
CA GLY A 72 0.42 -20.11 1.78
C GLY A 72 0.79 -18.90 0.92
N TRP A 73 -0.12 -17.95 0.71
CA TRP A 73 0.20 -16.69 0.03
C TRP A 73 1.23 -15.85 0.81
N GLU A 74 1.26 -16.01 2.13
CA GLU A 74 2.24 -15.36 2.98
C GLU A 74 3.66 -15.79 2.63
N THR A 75 3.91 -17.08 2.37
CA THR A 75 5.23 -17.59 1.95
C THR A 75 5.69 -16.92 0.66
N PHE A 76 4.81 -16.85 -0.34
CA PHE A 76 5.14 -16.21 -1.62
C PHE A 76 5.45 -14.71 -1.43
N THR A 77 4.59 -13.99 -0.73
CA THR A 77 4.74 -12.54 -0.55
C THR A 77 5.92 -12.19 0.36
N ASP A 78 6.29 -13.07 1.30
CA ASP A 78 7.50 -12.96 2.10
C ASP A 78 8.76 -13.12 1.24
N GLU A 79 8.79 -14.11 0.34
CA GLU A 79 9.92 -14.30 -0.58
C GLU A 79 10.06 -13.14 -1.57
N VAL A 80 8.95 -12.55 -2.03
CA VAL A 80 9.01 -11.32 -2.84
C VAL A 80 9.71 -10.20 -2.07
N ILE A 81 9.34 -9.98 -0.80
CA ILE A 81 9.95 -8.94 0.04
C ILE A 81 11.43 -9.24 0.30
N ARG A 82 11.79 -10.49 0.62
CA ARG A 82 13.20 -10.90 0.78
C ARG A 82 14.00 -10.65 -0.49
N CYS A 83 13.47 -11.04 -1.65
CA CYS A 83 14.13 -10.86 -2.94
C CYS A 83 14.37 -9.38 -3.25
N ILE A 84 13.37 -8.51 -3.03
CA ILE A 84 13.52 -7.06 -3.17
C ILE A 84 14.57 -6.55 -2.19
N SER A 85 14.48 -6.95 -0.92
CA SER A 85 15.41 -6.48 0.10
C SER A 85 16.84 -6.95 -0.13
N GLN A 86 17.05 -8.10 -0.77
CA GLN A 86 18.38 -8.61 -1.08
C GLN A 86 18.97 -7.94 -2.32
N LYS A 87 18.18 -7.83 -3.40
CA LYS A 87 18.66 -7.47 -4.75
C LYS A 87 18.58 -5.99 -5.08
N LYS A 88 17.85 -5.21 -4.30
CA LYS A 88 17.68 -3.77 -4.51
C LYS A 88 18.27 -3.00 -3.34
N GLU A 89 18.40 -1.71 -3.54
CA GLU A 89 18.83 -0.75 -2.53
C GLU A 89 17.86 0.42 -2.52
N ASN A 90 17.87 1.17 -1.43
CA ASN A 90 17.14 2.43 -1.28
C ASN A 90 15.61 2.36 -1.39
N ILE A 91 15.03 1.16 -1.49
CA ILE A 91 13.57 0.93 -1.49
C ILE A 91 12.92 1.50 -0.23
N ILE A 92 11.76 2.13 -0.42
CA ILE A 92 10.88 2.61 0.64
C ILE A 92 9.72 1.61 0.78
N PHE A 93 9.63 0.93 1.91
CA PHE A 93 8.55 0.00 2.22
C PHE A 93 7.47 0.72 3.04
N VAL A 94 6.26 0.77 2.51
CA VAL A 94 5.09 1.33 3.20
C VAL A 94 4.27 0.19 3.80
N LEU A 95 4.25 0.09 5.13
CA LEU A 95 3.70 -1.05 5.86
C LEU A 95 2.45 -0.63 6.67
N TRP A 96 1.28 -0.84 6.09
CA TRP A 96 0.01 -0.52 6.74
C TRP A 96 -0.61 -1.72 7.47
N GLY A 97 -0.75 -1.59 8.78
CA GLY A 97 -1.37 -2.60 9.65
C GLY A 97 -0.41 -3.66 10.18
N ALA A 98 -0.87 -4.39 11.20
CA ALA A 98 -0.03 -5.34 11.93
C ALA A 98 0.59 -6.42 11.04
N SER A 99 -0.17 -6.96 10.08
CA SER A 99 0.35 -8.00 9.18
C SER A 99 1.49 -7.51 8.29
N ALA A 100 1.38 -6.30 7.74
CA ALA A 100 2.46 -5.69 6.95
C ALA A 100 3.67 -5.37 7.83
N ARG A 101 3.46 -4.76 9.01
CA ARG A 101 4.55 -4.40 9.94
C ARG A 101 5.33 -5.61 10.46
N ARG A 102 4.69 -6.77 10.64
CA ARG A 102 5.42 -8.02 11.00
C ARG A 102 6.45 -8.42 9.94
N LYS A 103 6.26 -8.03 8.67
CA LYS A 103 7.20 -8.31 7.58
C LYS A 103 8.46 -7.45 7.64
N LYS A 104 8.53 -6.46 8.54
CA LYS A 104 9.74 -5.63 8.74
C LYS A 104 10.98 -6.47 9.03
N GLY A 105 10.85 -7.61 9.71
CA GLY A 105 11.97 -8.52 9.96
C GLY A 105 12.57 -9.16 8.69
N LEU A 106 11.91 -9.03 7.54
CA LEU A 106 12.39 -9.50 6.23
C LEU A 106 13.16 -8.41 5.46
N ILE A 107 13.21 -7.19 5.98
CA ILE A 107 13.75 -6.02 5.30
C ILE A 107 15.05 -5.60 5.98
N ASP A 108 16.11 -5.50 5.19
CA ASP A 108 17.39 -4.96 5.62
C ASP A 108 17.29 -3.44 5.82
N ALA A 109 17.15 -3.03 7.08
CA ALA A 109 17.01 -1.63 7.47
C ALA A 109 18.27 -0.78 7.24
N THR A 110 19.42 -1.40 6.93
CA THR A 110 20.63 -0.66 6.56
C THR A 110 20.59 -0.18 5.11
N LYS A 111 19.82 -0.86 4.26
CA LYS A 111 19.67 -0.55 2.82
C LYS A 111 18.35 0.15 2.48
N HIS A 112 17.34 -0.02 3.32
CA HIS A 112 15.95 0.36 3.02
C HIS A 112 15.32 1.19 4.12
N THR A 113 14.23 1.88 3.79
CA THR A 113 13.47 2.69 4.76
C THR A 113 12.06 2.14 4.88
N CYS A 114 11.52 2.09 6.09
CA CYS A 114 10.15 1.68 6.34
C CYS A 114 9.31 2.87 6.82
N ILE A 115 8.13 3.07 6.24
CA ILE A 115 7.07 3.94 6.75
C ILE A 115 5.96 3.03 7.27
N GLU A 116 5.58 3.20 8.54
CA GLU A 116 4.65 2.30 9.20
C GLU A 116 3.44 3.06 9.75
N SER A 117 2.25 2.51 9.58
CA SER A 117 1.05 3.01 10.26
C SER A 117 0.06 1.87 10.52
N VAL A 118 -1.06 2.17 11.18
CA VAL A 118 -2.16 1.21 11.31
C VAL A 118 -2.87 1.02 9.96
N HIS A 119 -3.70 -0.01 9.83
CA HIS A 119 -4.35 -0.30 8.54
C HIS A 119 -5.40 0.79 8.20
N PRO A 120 -5.61 1.14 6.91
CA PRO A 120 -6.65 2.08 6.47
C PRO A 120 -8.10 1.57 6.65
N SER A 121 -8.31 0.39 7.25
CA SER A 121 -9.65 -0.15 7.46
C SER A 121 -10.41 0.75 8.44
N PRO A 122 -11.74 0.92 8.30
CA PRO A 122 -12.54 1.68 9.26
C PRO A 122 -12.30 1.28 10.73
N LEU A 123 -11.98 0.01 10.97
CA LEU A 123 -11.68 -0.50 12.31
C LEU A 123 -10.46 0.18 12.94
N SER A 124 -9.49 0.64 12.16
CA SER A 124 -8.22 1.18 12.66
C SER A 124 -7.81 2.53 12.10
N ALA A 125 -8.46 3.06 11.07
CA ALA A 125 -7.97 4.23 10.36
C ALA A 125 -7.78 5.46 11.26
N HIS A 126 -8.74 5.71 12.15
CA HIS A 126 -8.68 6.81 13.13
C HIS A 126 -7.64 6.62 14.25
N ARG A 127 -7.07 5.41 14.38
CA ARG A 127 -6.05 5.09 15.39
C ARG A 127 -4.63 5.44 14.93
N GLY A 128 -4.48 6.11 13.78
CA GLY A 128 -3.19 6.60 13.28
C GLY A 128 -2.86 6.24 11.84
N PHE A 129 -3.84 5.88 11.00
CA PHE A 129 -3.64 5.90 9.54
C PHE A 129 -3.96 7.30 9.02
N LEU A 130 -5.10 7.86 9.42
CA LEU A 130 -5.43 9.24 9.13
C LEU A 130 -4.48 10.16 9.92
N GLY A 131 -3.85 11.12 9.23
CA GLY A 131 -2.78 11.97 9.72
C GLY A 131 -1.40 11.33 9.74
N SER A 132 -1.22 10.12 9.18
CA SER A 132 0.09 9.45 9.11
C SER A 132 1.02 10.01 8.03
N LYS A 133 0.46 10.76 7.08
CA LYS A 133 1.15 11.45 6.00
C LYS A 133 2.15 10.58 5.23
N PRO A 134 1.72 9.39 4.76
CA PRO A 134 2.64 8.45 4.15
C PRO A 134 3.12 8.90 2.76
N PHE A 135 2.30 9.63 1.99
CA PHE A 135 2.58 10.02 0.60
C PHE A 135 3.64 11.13 0.55
N SER A 136 3.45 12.21 1.32
CA SER A 136 4.48 13.23 1.47
C SER A 136 5.72 12.69 2.18
N GLY A 137 5.54 11.71 3.07
CA GLY A 137 6.64 10.95 3.68
C GLY A 137 7.51 10.23 2.65
N VAL A 138 6.91 9.54 1.69
CA VAL A 138 7.62 8.91 0.56
C VAL A 138 8.34 9.96 -0.27
N ASN A 139 7.66 11.03 -0.71
CA ASN A 139 8.29 12.05 -1.56
C ASN A 139 9.46 12.75 -0.86
N ARG A 140 9.36 13.07 0.44
CA ARG A 140 10.49 13.60 1.22
C ARG A 140 11.69 12.65 1.24
N LEU A 141 11.46 11.34 1.33
CA LEU A 141 12.54 10.35 1.30
C LEU A 141 13.16 10.23 -0.10
N LEU A 142 12.36 10.27 -1.16
CA LEU A 142 12.85 10.27 -2.54
C LEU A 142 13.69 11.51 -2.83
N GLN A 143 13.20 12.69 -2.44
CA GLN A 143 13.91 13.96 -2.59
C GLN A 143 15.26 13.95 -1.88
N ARG A 144 15.34 13.44 -0.64
CA ARG A 144 16.60 13.27 0.11
C ARG A 144 17.61 12.36 -0.60
N LYS A 145 17.14 11.46 -1.46
CA LYS A 145 17.97 10.55 -2.25
C LYS A 145 18.23 11.05 -3.68
N GLY A 146 17.78 12.26 -4.02
CA GLY A 146 17.91 12.82 -5.37
C GLY A 146 17.09 12.08 -6.43
N VAL A 147 16.02 11.38 -6.01
CA VAL A 147 15.09 10.70 -6.91
C VAL A 147 13.86 11.57 -7.11
N SER A 148 13.32 11.59 -8.33
CA SER A 148 12.07 12.28 -8.64
C SER A 148 10.95 11.85 -7.71
N GLU A 149 10.13 12.81 -7.32
CA GLU A 149 8.94 12.55 -6.52
C GLU A 149 7.88 11.77 -7.30
N ILE A 150 7.02 11.07 -6.58
CA ILE A 150 5.84 10.43 -7.16
C ILE A 150 4.75 11.48 -7.35
N ASP A 151 4.13 11.49 -8.52
CA ASP A 151 2.85 12.15 -8.74
C ASP A 151 1.73 11.24 -8.20
N TRP A 152 1.16 11.65 -7.08
CA TRP A 152 0.11 10.89 -6.42
C TRP A 152 -1.30 11.14 -6.98
N SER A 153 -1.45 12.01 -7.98
CA SER A 153 -2.73 12.23 -8.65
C SER A 153 -3.19 11.00 -9.43
N LEU A 154 -4.51 10.76 -9.46
CA LEU A 154 -5.15 9.61 -10.09
C LEU A 154 -6.22 10.03 -11.10
#